data_AF-A0A7T8GNW7-F1
#
_entry.id   AF-A0A7T8GNW7-F1
#
_cell.length_a   1.000
_cell.length_b   1.000
_cell.length_c   1.000
_cell.angle_alpha   90.00
_cell.angle_beta   90.00
_cell.angle_gamma   90.00
#
_symmetry.space_group_name_H-M   'P 1'
#
loop_
_entity.id
_entity.type
_entity.pdbx_description
1 polymer ?
#
loop_
_entity_poly.entity_id
_entity_poly.type
_entity_poly.pdbx_seq_one_letter_code
_entity_poly.pdbx_strand_id
1 'polypeptide(L)'
;MADSYPLRPSESGSILSKELVRILSGLRRDLRSFGDVSASLSVWLAPFNMELKEDNDFVYGNQSSCPSSTVAYGPLNPEAMMEAWNSYLRCDQICSCPR
;
A
#
# COMPACT_ATOMS: atom_id res chain seq x y z
N MET A 1 -7.26 16.03 -23.90
CA MET A 1 -6.12 15.43 -23.18
C MET A 1 -6.68 14.95 -21.85
N ALA A 2 -6.33 13.74 -21.40
CA ALA A 2 -6.77 13.29 -20.09
C ALA A 2 -5.82 13.92 -19.07
N ASP A 3 -6.30 14.92 -18.35
CA ASP A 3 -5.48 15.71 -17.41
C ASP A 3 -5.38 15.06 -16.03
N SER A 4 -5.93 13.85 -15.87
CA SER A 4 -5.98 13.12 -14.61
C SER A 4 -5.58 11.65 -14.79
N TYR A 5 -4.64 11.19 -13.96
CA TYR A 5 -4.39 9.77 -13.76
C TYR A 5 -5.54 9.14 -12.94
N PRO A 6 -5.85 7.85 -13.14
CA PRO A 6 -6.68 7.09 -12.21
C PRO A 6 -6.15 7.18 -10.78
N LEU A 7 -7.02 7.02 -9.78
CA LEU A 7 -6.64 7.06 -8.36
C LEU A 7 -5.47 6.11 -8.09
N ARG A 8 -4.41 6.66 -7.49
CA ARG A 8 -3.15 5.95 -7.23
C ARG A 8 -3.15 5.38 -5.81
N PRO A 9 -2.96 4.07 -5.63
CA PRO A 9 -2.79 3.48 -4.31
C PRO A 9 -1.53 4.01 -3.61
N SER A 10 -1.51 3.94 -2.28
CA SER A 10 -0.35 4.36 -1.49
C SER A 10 0.92 3.60 -1.88
N GLU A 11 2.06 4.30 -1.87
CA GLU A 11 3.38 3.67 -2.01
C GLU A 11 3.80 2.85 -0.78
N SER A 12 3.11 3.01 0.36
CA SER A 12 3.32 2.16 1.54
C SER A 12 2.79 0.73 1.36
N GLY A 13 2.02 0.48 0.30
CA GLY A 13 1.51 -0.84 -0.07
C GLY A 13 0.02 -0.84 -0.41
N SER A 14 -0.49 -1.98 -0.83
CA SER A 14 -1.92 -2.17 -1.13
C SER A 14 -2.32 -3.61 -0.89
N ILE A 15 -3.55 -3.82 -0.40
CA ILE A 15 -4.15 -5.15 -0.27
C ILE A 15 -5.15 -5.33 -1.40
N LEU A 16 -5.02 -6.41 -2.17
CA LEU A 16 -5.94 -6.76 -3.25
C LEU A 16 -6.66 -8.06 -2.91
N SER A 17 -7.93 -8.16 -3.31
CA SER A 17 -8.67 -9.42 -3.17
C SER A 17 -8.11 -10.50 -4.08
N LYS A 18 -8.31 -11.77 -3.69
CA LYS A 18 -7.86 -12.92 -4.48
C LYS A 18 -8.54 -12.97 -5.85
N GLU A 19 -9.82 -12.61 -5.91
CA GLU A 19 -10.58 -12.52 -7.16
C GLU A 19 -9.96 -11.49 -8.10
N LEU A 20 -9.62 -10.30 -7.59
CA LEU A 20 -9.00 -9.25 -8.39
C LEU A 20 -7.64 -9.68 -8.95
N VAL A 21 -6.80 -10.30 -8.12
CA VAL A 21 -5.50 -10.82 -8.56
C VAL A 21 -5.68 -11.86 -9.67
N ARG A 22 -6.70 -12.73 -9.59
CA ARG A 22 -7.00 -13.70 -10.66
C ARG A 22 -7.39 -13.02 -11.97
N ILE A 23 -8.21 -11.98 -11.91
CA ILE A 23 -8.60 -11.20 -13.09
C ILE A 23 -7.36 -10.56 -13.74
N LEU A 24 -6.54 -9.87 -12.94
CA LEU A 24 -5.30 -9.24 -13.42
C LEU A 24 -4.34 -10.28 -14.02
N SER A 25 -4.20 -11.45 -13.39
CA SER A 25 -3.38 -12.55 -13.92
C SER A 25 -3.91 -13.07 -15.27
N GLY A 26 -5.22 -13.05 -15.51
CA GLY A 26 -5.82 -13.40 -16.79
C GLY A 26 -5.45 -12.42 -17.90
N LEU A 27 -5.31 -11.14 -17.54
CA LEU A 27 -4.96 -10.04 -18.45
C LEU A 27 -3.45 -9.78 -18.57
N ARG A 28 -2.60 -10.59 -17.93
CA ARG A 28 -1.16 -10.33 -17.78
C ARG A 28 -0.39 -10.01 -19.06
N ARG A 29 -0.87 -10.46 -20.23
CA ARG A 29 -0.24 -10.20 -21.53
C ARG A 29 -0.49 -8.77 -22.02
N ASP A 30 -1.57 -8.16 -21.55
CA ASP A 30 -2.02 -6.82 -21.93
C ASP A 30 -1.63 -5.77 -20.87
N LEU A 31 -1.28 -6.21 -19.66
CA LEU A 31 -0.78 -5.34 -18.59
C LEU A 31 0.61 -4.80 -18.95
N ARG A 32 0.71 -3.47 -19.04
CA ARG A 32 1.98 -2.76 -19.20
C ARG A 32 2.39 -2.13 -17.89
N SER A 33 3.67 -2.22 -17.54
CA SER A 33 4.20 -1.52 -16.37
C SER A 33 4.42 -0.04 -16.66
N PHE A 34 4.11 0.81 -15.69
CA PHE A 34 4.26 2.26 -15.76
C PHE A 34 5.01 2.75 -14.53
N GLY A 35 6.32 2.99 -14.66
CA GLY A 35 7.15 3.43 -13.53
C GLY A 35 7.16 2.39 -12.40
N ASP A 36 6.62 2.75 -11.25
CA ASP A 36 6.49 1.88 -10.08
C ASP A 36 5.21 1.02 -10.10
N VAL A 37 5.10 0.13 -9.10
CA VAL A 37 3.96 -0.78 -8.96
C VAL A 37 2.66 -0.04 -8.66
N SER A 38 2.70 1.05 -7.88
CA SER A 38 1.48 1.80 -7.52
C SER A 38 0.89 2.53 -8.73
N ALA A 39 1.75 3.11 -9.58
CA ALA A 39 1.36 3.72 -10.84
C ALA A 39 0.90 2.68 -11.88
N SER A 40 1.54 1.51 -11.92
CA SER A 40 1.08 0.40 -12.77
C SER A 40 -0.31 -0.08 -12.33
N LEU A 41 -0.50 -0.25 -11.03
CA LEU A 41 -1.74 -0.73 -10.44
C LEU A 41 -2.90 0.25 -10.68
N SER A 42 -2.67 1.57 -10.58
CA SER A 42 -3.73 2.56 -10.86
C SER A 42 -4.27 2.44 -12.29
N VAL A 43 -3.40 2.23 -13.27
CA VAL A 43 -3.79 2.04 -14.68
C VAL A 43 -4.47 0.69 -14.89
N TRP A 44 -3.95 -0.39 -14.29
CA TRP A 44 -4.54 -1.73 -14.43
C TRP A 44 -5.93 -1.82 -13.81
N LEU A 45 -6.20 -1.06 -12.75
CA LEU A 45 -7.48 -1.06 -12.06
C LEU A 45 -8.52 -0.10 -12.66
N ALA A 46 -8.09 0.87 -13.48
CA ALA A 46 -8.98 1.88 -14.06
C ALA A 46 -10.22 1.32 -14.79
N PRO A 47 -10.14 0.22 -15.58
CA PRO A 47 -11.30 -0.33 -16.28
C PRO A 47 -12.39 -0.89 -15.37
N PHE A 48 -12.06 -1.22 -14.11
CA PHE A 48 -13.01 -1.79 -13.16
C PHE A 48 -13.77 -0.73 -12.37
N ASN A 49 -13.47 0.56 -12.58
CA ASN A 49 -14.09 1.70 -11.89
C ASN A 49 -14.14 1.49 -10.37
N MET A 50 -13.04 1.02 -9.80
CA MET A 50 -12.98 0.75 -8.36
C MET A 50 -12.91 2.04 -7.57
N GLU A 51 -13.64 2.08 -6.47
CA GLU A 51 -13.46 3.11 -5.46
C GLU A 51 -12.17 2.81 -4.69
N LEU A 52 -11.24 3.77 -4.70
CA LEU A 52 -10.11 3.73 -3.79
C LEU A 52 -10.65 4.06 -2.40
N LYS A 53 -10.60 3.10 -1.49
CA LYS A 53 -10.84 3.37 -0.08
C LYS A 53 -9.54 3.87 0.52
N GLU A 54 -9.47 5.17 0.82
CA GLU A 54 -8.42 5.70 1.66
C GLU A 54 -8.54 5.06 3.04
N ASP A 55 -7.47 4.38 3.43
CA ASP A 55 -7.36 3.73 4.71
C ASP A 55 -6.23 4.41 5.48
N ASN A 56 -6.60 5.10 6.56
CA ASN A 56 -5.66 5.82 7.42
C ASN A 56 -4.65 4.89 8.10
N ASP A 57 -4.88 3.57 8.02
CA ASP A 57 -3.98 2.56 8.56
C ASP A 57 -2.80 2.25 7.60
N PHE A 58 -2.75 2.85 6.41
CA PHE A 58 -1.62 2.79 5.47
C PHE A 58 -0.85 4.11 5.45
N VAL A 59 0.18 4.22 6.27
CA VAL A 59 0.94 5.45 6.46
C VAL A 59 2.20 5.45 5.59
N TYR A 60 2.35 6.52 4.78
CA TYR A 60 3.58 6.82 4.07
C TYR A 60 4.29 8.02 4.70
N GLY A 61 5.51 7.86 5.21
CA GLY A 61 6.27 8.99 5.76
C GLY A 61 7.16 8.66 6.96
N ASN A 62 7.16 9.54 7.97
CA ASN A 62 8.02 9.45 9.16
C ASN A 62 7.30 8.75 10.32
N GLN A 63 8.02 7.87 11.03
CA GLN A 63 7.54 7.01 12.11
C GLN A 63 6.92 7.80 13.28
N SER A 64 7.32 9.07 13.45
CA SER A 64 6.86 9.95 14.53
C SER A 64 5.38 10.37 14.44
N SER A 65 4.73 10.18 13.30
CA SER A 65 3.30 10.53 13.11
C SER A 65 2.40 9.31 12.95
N CYS A 66 2.87 8.12 13.34
CA CYS A 66 2.16 6.89 13.07
C CYS A 66 1.08 6.58 14.13
N PRO A 67 -0.21 6.49 13.74
CA PRO A 67 -1.29 6.10 14.64
C PRO A 67 -1.13 4.69 15.21
N SER A 68 -1.71 4.44 16.39
CA SER A 68 -1.73 3.10 17.01
C SER A 68 -2.53 2.07 16.22
N SER A 69 -3.43 2.49 15.31
CA SER A 69 -4.21 1.62 14.42
C SER A 69 -3.48 1.22 13.14
N THR A 70 -2.27 1.74 12.90
CA THR A 70 -1.57 1.56 11.62
C THR A 70 -1.31 0.08 11.34
N VAL A 71 -1.79 -0.39 10.20
CA VAL A 71 -1.66 -1.76 9.71
C VAL A 71 -0.44 -1.89 8.79
N ALA A 72 -0.09 -0.82 8.06
CA ALA A 72 1.07 -0.80 7.18
C ALA A 72 1.79 0.56 7.23
N TYR A 73 3.10 0.50 7.42
CA TYR A 73 3.98 1.66 7.44
C TYR A 73 5.14 1.44 6.47
N GLY A 74 5.41 2.43 5.62
CA GLY A 74 6.51 2.35 4.66
C GLY A 74 6.80 3.67 3.97
N PRO A 75 7.86 3.74 3.15
CA PRO A 75 8.87 2.70 2.97
C PRO A 75 9.79 2.57 4.20
N LEU A 76 10.21 1.34 4.51
CA LEU A 76 11.12 1.03 5.61
C LEU A 76 12.39 0.36 5.09
N ASN A 77 13.54 0.70 5.67
CA ASN A 77 14.75 -0.11 5.51
C ASN A 77 14.66 -1.40 6.36
N PRO A 78 15.50 -2.42 6.12
CA PRO A 78 15.43 -3.70 6.84
C PRO A 78 15.55 -3.56 8.37
N GLU A 79 16.39 -2.64 8.85
CA GLU A 79 16.54 -2.35 10.28
C GLU A 79 15.24 -1.84 10.89
N ALA A 80 14.58 -0.88 10.24
CA ALA A 80 13.30 -0.34 10.69
C ALA A 80 12.17 -1.38 10.60
N MET A 81 12.21 -2.30 9.63
CA MET A 81 11.27 -3.44 9.59
C MET A 81 11.43 -4.35 10.81
N MET A 82 12.66 -4.64 11.23
CA MET A 82 12.93 -5.43 12.44
C MET A 82 12.46 -4.70 13.71
N GLU A 83 12.67 -3.38 13.79
CA GLU A 83 12.19 -2.57 14.91
C GLU A 83 10.65 -2.54 14.99
N ALA A 84 9.98 -2.37 13.85
CA ALA A 84 8.53 -2.42 13.76
C ALA A 84 7.98 -3.77 14.22
N TRP A 85 8.61 -4.87 13.79
CA TRP A 85 8.23 -6.22 14.22
C TRP A 85 8.42 -6.44 15.72
N ASN A 86 9.55 -5.97 16.27
CA ASN A 86 9.81 -6.07 17.71
C ASN A 86 8.82 -5.23 18.54
N SER A 87 8.38 -4.08 18.02
CA SER A 87 7.35 -3.27 18.65
C SER A 87 6.00 -4.01 18.66
N TYR A 88 5.62 -4.62 17.54
CA TYR A 88 4.40 -5.43 17.44
C TYR A 88 4.40 -6.57 18.46
N LEU A 89 5.49 -7.31 18.58
CA LEU A 89 5.62 -8.39 19.57
C LEU A 89 5.52 -7.91 21.02
N ARG A 90 5.88 -6.66 21.30
CA ARG A 90 5.92 -6.10 22.67
C ARG A 90 4.61 -5.46 23.08
N CYS A 91 3.93 -4.77 22.18
CA CYS A 91 2.79 -3.90 22.51
C CYS A 91 1.69 -3.86 21.44
N ASP A 92 1.71 -4.79 20.48
CA ASP A 92 0.70 -4.88 19.40
C ASP A 92 0.62 -3.64 18.50
N GLN A 93 1.76 -2.96 18.30
CA GLN A 93 1.87 -1.74 17.49
C GLN A 93 3.13 -1.76 16.62
N ILE A 94 3.02 -1.41 15.34
CA ILE A 94 4.15 -1.45 14.38
C ILE A 94 5.06 -0.22 14.42
N CYS A 95 4.63 0.90 15.00
CA CYS A 95 5.37 2.15 14.89
C CYS A 95 6.24 2.49 16.09
N SER A 96 5.74 2.29 17.31
CA SER A 96 6.54 2.37 18.54
C SER A 96 5.66 2.05 19.74
N CYS A 97 6.18 1.36 20.75
CA CYS A 97 5.46 1.17 22.00
C CYS A 97 5.39 2.47 22.83
N PRO A 98 4.28 2.72 23.54
CA PRO A 98 4.23 3.79 24.53
C PRO A 98 5.36 3.61 25.55
N ARG A 99 6.02 4.72 25.91
CA ARG A 99 7.03 4.73 26.98
C ARG A 99 6.39 4.58 28.35
#